data_AF-A0A1M3QG58-F1
#
_entry.id   AF-A0A1M3QG58-F1
#
_cell.length_a   1.000
_cell.length_b   1.000
_cell.length_c   1.000
_cell.angle_alpha   90.00
_cell.angle_beta   90.00
_cell.angle_gamma   90.00
#
_symmetry.space_group_name_H-M   'P 1'
#
loop_
_entity.id
_entity.type
_entity.pdbx_description
1 polymer ?
#
loop_
_entity_poly.entity_id
_entity_poly.type
_entity_poly.pdbx_seq_one_letter_code
_entity_poly.pdbx_strand_id
1 'polypeptide(L)'
;MEKELIQSLQQVLSLQLADTLTKEKLKYIIAERVNDLIQHDFAQLTQLLYRIDINEARLKKLLNEAGEKDAAGIIAELIIERQVEKFESRKQFKQENDISEEDKW
;
A
#
# COMPACT_ATOMS: atom_id res chain seq x y z
N MET A 1 -14.67 -1.13 -1.96
CA MET A 1 -13.40 -1.82 -1.63
C MET A 1 -13.65 -2.72 -0.44
N GLU A 2 -12.98 -3.86 -0.36
CA GLU A 2 -13.17 -4.78 0.76
C GLU A 2 -12.68 -4.15 2.07
N LYS A 3 -13.43 -4.33 3.16
CA LYS A 3 -13.20 -3.67 4.46
C LYS A 3 -11.80 -3.99 5.04
N GLU A 4 -11.34 -5.22 4.83
CA GLU A 4 -10.02 -5.69 5.28
C GLU A 4 -8.86 -4.97 4.57
N LEU A 5 -9.02 -4.64 3.28
CA LEU A 5 -8.04 -3.86 2.52
C LEU A 5 -7.95 -2.41 3.04
N ILE A 6 -9.08 -1.80 3.38
CA ILE A 6 -9.11 -0.45 3.96
C ILE A 6 -8.41 -0.46 5.33
N GLN A 7 -8.67 -1.47 6.16
CA GLN A 7 -8.03 -1.61 7.48
C GLN A 7 -6.51 -1.80 7.37
N SER A 8 -6.02 -2.58 6.40
CA SER A 8 -4.57 -2.75 6.22
C SER A 8 -3.89 -1.45 5.81
N LEU A 9 -4.53 -0.66 4.93
CA LEU A 9 -4.05 0.66 4.54
C LEU A 9 -4.05 1.66 5.70
N GLN A 10 -5.10 1.65 6.53
CA GLN A 10 -5.17 2.49 7.74
C GLN A 10 -4.00 2.18 8.69
N GLN A 11 -3.68 0.90 8.92
CA GLN A 11 -2.58 0.50 9.79
C GLN A 11 -1.21 0.90 9.24
N VAL A 12 -0.98 0.67 7.94
CA VAL A 12 0.31 0.96 7.31
C VAL A 12 0.57 2.47 7.28
N LEU A 13 -0.44 3.25 6.89
CA LEU A 13 -0.31 4.69 6.71
C LEU A 13 -0.58 5.50 7.98
N SER A 14 -1.06 4.84 9.05
CA SER A 14 -1.55 5.50 10.27
C SER A 14 -2.59 6.59 9.98
N LEU A 15 -3.44 6.35 8.97
CA LEU A 15 -4.49 7.26 8.53
C LEU A 15 -5.86 6.77 8.98
N GLN A 16 -6.75 7.71 9.31
CA GLN A 16 -8.17 7.41 9.44
C GLN A 16 -8.83 7.55 8.06
N LEU A 17 -9.15 6.41 7.46
CA LEU A 17 -9.86 6.34 6.17
C LEU A 17 -11.34 6.05 6.41
N ALA A 18 -12.24 6.73 5.69
CA ALA A 18 -13.66 6.42 5.74
C ALA A 18 -13.97 5.13 4.95
N ASP A 19 -14.89 4.32 5.47
CA ASP A 19 -15.26 3.01 4.88
C ASP A 19 -15.91 3.14 3.49
N THR A 20 -16.38 4.33 3.10
CA THR A 20 -17.10 4.61 1.85
C THR A 20 -16.24 5.25 0.75
N LEU A 21 -14.90 5.21 0.88
CA LEU A 21 -14.01 5.82 -0.12
C LEU A 21 -14.02 5.07 -1.46
N THR A 22 -14.05 5.84 -2.56
CA THR A 22 -13.77 5.34 -3.90
C THR A 22 -12.27 5.11 -4.08
N LYS A 23 -11.88 4.25 -5.04
CA LYS A 23 -10.46 3.96 -5.34
C LYS A 23 -9.67 5.23 -5.68
N GLU A 24 -10.28 6.13 -6.46
CA GLU A 24 -9.67 7.41 -6.85
C GLU A 24 -9.43 8.32 -5.64
N LYS A 25 -10.41 8.43 -4.74
CA LYS A 25 -10.29 9.27 -3.55
C LYS A 25 -9.29 8.70 -2.55
N LEU A 26 -9.21 7.37 -2.45
CA LEU A 26 -8.17 6.69 -1.70
C LEU A 26 -6.78 7.00 -2.28
N LYS A 27 -6.59 6.86 -3.60
CA LYS A 27 -5.32 7.21 -4.27
C LYS A 27 -4.92 8.65 -3.98
N TYR A 28 -5.88 9.58 -4.05
CA TYR A 28 -5.64 10.99 -3.75
C TYR A 28 -5.16 11.21 -2.30
N ILE A 29 -5.86 10.64 -1.30
CA ILE A 29 -5.48 10.77 0.11
C ILE A 29 -4.08 10.19 0.38
N ILE A 30 -3.77 9.04 -0.20
CA ILE A 30 -2.46 8.41 -0.05
C ILE A 30 -1.39 9.26 -0.73
N ALA A 31 -1.65 9.81 -1.91
CA ALA A 31 -0.73 10.68 -2.62
C ALA A 31 -0.45 11.97 -1.85
N GLU A 32 -1.46 12.60 -1.25
CA GLU A 32 -1.26 13.77 -0.37
C GLU A 32 -0.39 13.41 0.82
N ARG A 33 -0.71 12.30 1.51
CA ARG A 33 0.11 11.85 2.65
C ARG A 33 1.55 11.57 2.25
N VAL A 34 1.78 10.93 1.11
CA VAL A 34 3.12 10.67 0.60
C VAL A 34 3.84 11.96 0.25
N ASN A 35 3.16 12.91 -0.40
CA ASN A 35 3.73 14.21 -0.75
C ASN A 35 4.17 14.96 0.53
N ASP A 36 3.36 14.97 1.57
CA ASP A 36 3.72 15.58 2.86
C ASP A 36 4.99 14.94 3.44
N LEU A 37 5.12 13.60 3.36
CA LEU A 37 6.32 12.91 3.84
C LEU A 37 7.54 13.20 2.95
N ILE A 38 7.38 13.30 1.63
CA ILE A 38 8.48 13.71 0.73
C ILE A 38 9.01 15.09 1.15
N GLN A 39 8.11 16.03 1.43
CA GLN A 39 8.48 17.42 1.71
C GLN A 39 8.95 17.67 3.15
N HIS A 40 8.42 16.92 4.12
CA HIS A 40 8.59 17.24 5.54
C HIS A 40 9.23 16.13 6.38
N ASP A 41 9.12 14.85 5.98
CA ASP A 41 9.65 13.73 6.76
C ASP A 41 10.01 12.52 5.89
N PHE A 42 11.10 12.68 5.12
CA PHE A 42 11.57 11.64 4.20
C PHE A 42 11.98 10.35 4.94
N ALA A 43 12.44 10.45 6.19
CA ALA A 43 12.80 9.31 7.00
C ALA A 43 11.57 8.45 7.35
N GLN A 44 10.45 9.07 7.66
CA GLN A 44 9.19 8.36 7.86
C GLN A 44 8.68 7.73 6.55
N LEU A 45 8.86 8.39 5.40
CA LEU A 45 8.53 7.81 4.09
C LEU A 45 9.33 6.53 3.82
N THR A 46 10.66 6.56 4.00
CA THR A 46 11.51 5.39 3.76
C THR A 46 11.17 4.23 4.68
N GLN A 47 10.88 4.50 5.97
CA GLN A 47 10.44 3.49 6.91
C GLN A 47 9.09 2.86 6.52
N LEU A 48 8.13 3.68 6.09
CA LEU A 48 6.83 3.21 5.61
C LEU A 48 6.98 2.29 4.40
N LEU A 49 7.77 2.73 3.41
CA LEU A 49 7.99 1.98 2.18
C LEU A 49 8.75 0.67 2.42
N TYR A 50 9.71 0.66 3.34
CA TYR A 50 10.43 -0.56 3.71
C TYR A 50 9.50 -1.64 4.28
N ARG A 51 8.50 -1.26 5.10
CA ARG A 51 7.52 -2.20 5.67
C ARG A 51 6.63 -2.87 4.62
N ILE A 52 6.52 -2.29 3.44
CA ILE A 52 5.76 -2.82 2.30
C ILE A 52 6.67 -3.30 1.16
N ASP A 53 7.93 -3.62 1.48
CA ASP A 53 8.89 -4.24 0.57
C ASP A 53 9.39 -3.30 -0.56
N ILE A 54 9.45 -1.99 -0.28
CA ILE A 54 10.03 -0.96 -1.15
C ILE A 54 11.26 -0.35 -0.47
N ASN A 55 12.45 -0.53 -1.06
CA ASN A 55 13.70 0.00 -0.51
C ASN A 55 14.00 1.45 -0.93
N GLU A 56 14.90 2.10 -0.19
CA GLU A 56 15.30 3.49 -0.39
C GLU A 56 15.91 3.75 -1.79
N ALA A 57 16.69 2.81 -2.33
CA ALA A 57 17.30 2.95 -3.64
C ALA A 57 16.23 3.06 -4.75
N ARG A 58 15.19 2.21 -4.68
CA ARG A 58 14.04 2.27 -5.58
C ARG A 58 13.26 3.59 -5.42
N LEU A 59 13.06 4.04 -4.18
CA LEU A 59 12.39 5.32 -3.90
C LEU A 59 13.14 6.51 -4.51
N LYS A 60 14.45 6.61 -4.26
CA LYS A 60 15.29 7.69 -4.81
C LYS A 60 15.27 7.71 -6.33
N LYS A 61 15.30 6.54 -6.96
CA LYS A 61 15.17 6.42 -8.42
C LYS A 61 13.84 6.99 -8.91
N LEU A 62 12.73 6.59 -8.29
CA LEU A 62 11.39 7.08 -8.65
C LEU A 62 11.27 8.61 -8.49
N LEU A 63 11.83 9.17 -7.42
CA LEU A 63 11.81 10.62 -7.19
C LEU A 63 12.63 11.39 -8.23
N ASN A 64 13.80 10.87 -8.61
CA ASN A 64 14.64 11.50 -9.62
C ASN A 64 14.04 11.45 -11.03
N GLU A 65 13.30 10.38 -11.36
CA GLU A 65 12.72 10.18 -12.70
C GLU A 65 11.41 10.95 -12.90
N ALA A 66 10.58 11.07 -11.86
CA ALA A 66 9.23 11.65 -11.97
C ALA A 66 9.11 13.08 -11.41
N GLY A 67 9.98 13.49 -10.48
CA GLY A 67 9.81 14.72 -9.70
C GLY A 67 8.75 14.56 -8.58
N GLU A 68 8.78 15.43 -7.57
CA GLU A 68 8.08 15.22 -6.29
C GLU A 68 6.56 15.00 -6.40
N LYS A 69 5.84 15.85 -7.15
CA LYS A 69 4.38 15.77 -7.28
C LYS A 69 3.92 14.51 -8.02
N ASP A 70 4.66 14.10 -9.04
CA ASP A 70 4.33 12.91 -9.82
C ASP A 70 4.75 11.63 -9.06
N ALA A 71 5.91 11.69 -8.39
CA ALA A 71 6.39 10.62 -7.53
C ALA A 71 5.41 10.29 -6.41
N ALA A 72 4.76 11.29 -5.79
CA ALA A 72 3.74 11.04 -4.77
C ALA A 72 2.57 10.19 -5.30
N GLY A 73 2.12 10.46 -6.54
CA GLY A 73 1.08 9.68 -7.21
C GLY A 73 1.52 8.25 -7.54
N ILE A 74 2.75 8.08 -8.06
CA ILE A 74 3.33 6.78 -8.39
C ILE A 74 3.52 5.93 -7.13
N ILE A 75 4.04 6.53 -6.05
CA ILE A 75 4.25 5.84 -4.78
C ILE A 75 2.90 5.45 -4.16
N ALA A 76 1.88 6.31 -4.24
CA ALA A 76 0.53 5.98 -3.77
C ALA A 76 -0.06 4.77 -4.50
N GLU A 77 0.13 4.70 -5.82
CA GLU A 77 -0.30 3.56 -6.63
C GLU A 77 0.43 2.29 -6.23
N LEU A 78 1.75 2.34 -6.07
CA LEU A 78 2.56 1.22 -5.58
C LEU A 78 2.11 0.72 -4.20
N ILE A 79 1.77 1.63 -3.28
CA ILE A 79 1.25 1.27 -1.95
C ILE A 79 -0.07 0.50 -2.09
N ILE A 80 -1.00 1.00 -2.91
CA ILE A 80 -2.30 0.35 -3.14
C ILE A 80 -2.10 -1.03 -3.77
N GLU A 81 -1.28 -1.13 -4.82
CA GLU A 81 -0.99 -2.38 -5.52
C GLU A 81 -0.42 -3.45 -4.57
N ARG A 82 0.58 -3.09 -3.76
CA ARG A 82 1.18 -3.99 -2.76
C ARG A 82 0.16 -4.48 -1.74
N GLN A 83 -0.77 -3.63 -1.32
CA GLN A 83 -1.80 -4.02 -0.36
C GLN A 83 -2.85 -4.94 -0.99
N VAL A 84 -3.23 -4.69 -2.24
CA VAL A 84 -4.12 -5.58 -3.01
C VAL A 84 -3.46 -6.94 -3.23
N GLU A 85 -2.19 -6.99 -3.66
CA GLU A 85 -1.43 -8.23 -3.82
C GLU A 85 -1.38 -9.05 -2.53
N LYS A 86 -1.06 -8.39 -1.39
CA LYS A 86 -1.06 -9.05 -0.06
C LYS A 86 -2.44 -9.54 0.33
N PHE A 87 -3.49 -8.80 -0.02
CA PHE A 87 -4.88 -9.19 0.26
C PHE A 87 -5.30 -10.42 -0.54
N GLU A 88 -5.08 -10.41 -1.87
CA GLU A 88 -5.41 -11.53 -2.75
C GLU A 88 -4.60 -12.78 -2.40
N SER A 89 -3.31 -12.64 -2.10
CA SER A 89 -2.49 -13.77 -1.64
C SER A 89 -3.06 -14.42 -0.37
N ARG A 90 -3.47 -13.61 0.62
CA ARG A 90 -4.11 -14.14 1.84
C ARG A 90 -5.44 -14.85 1.55
N LYS A 91 -6.23 -14.33 0.61
CA LYS A 91 -7.49 -14.95 0.19
C LYS A 91 -7.26 -16.30 -0.48
N GLN A 92 -6.27 -16.38 -1.37
CA GLN A 92 -5.86 -17.63 -2.05
C GLN A 92 -5.39 -18.68 -1.05
N PHE A 93 -4.49 -18.34 -0.12
CA PHE A 93 -4.01 -19.28 0.90
C PHE A 93 -5.10 -19.69 1.90
N LYS A 94 -6.03 -18.80 2.25
CA LYS A 94 -7.18 -19.15 3.10
C LYS A 94 -8.13 -20.12 2.39
N GLN A 95 -8.31 -19.97 1.07
CA GLN A 95 -9.06 -20.93 0.26
C GLN A 95 -8.34 -22.26 0.13
N GLU A 96 -7.03 -22.30 -0.13
CA GLU A 96 -6.27 -23.56 -0.24
C GLU A 96 -6.25 -24.37 1.06
N ASN A 97 -6.20 -23.71 2.22
CA ASN A 97 -6.30 -24.40 3.51
C ASN A 97 -7.72 -24.92 3.83
N ASP A 98 -8.74 -24.50 3.07
CA ASP A 98 -10.12 -24.99 3.18
C ASP A 98 -10.39 -26.17 2.21
N ILE A 99 -9.42 -26.53 1.35
CA ILE A 99 -9.50 -27.63 0.37
C ILE A 99 -8.46 -28.71 0.68
N SER A 100 -8.17 -28.99 1.96
CA SER A 100 -7.31 -30.13 2.32
C SER A 100 -7.64 -30.72 3.69
N GLU A 101 -8.82 -31.32 3.81
CA GLU A 101 -9.12 -32.33 4.84
C GLU A 101 -9.83 -33.57 4.22
N GLU A 102 -9.68 -33.83 2.91
CA GLU A 102 -10.23 -35.06 2.28
C GLU A 102 -9.22 -35.93 1.53
N ASP A 103 -7.98 -35.48 1.30
CA ASP A 103 -6.93 -36.29 0.61
C ASP A 103 -5.74 -36.62 1.51
N LYS A 104 -5.99 -37.01 2.77
CA LYS A 104 -5.02 -37.72 3.63
C LYS A 104 -5.47 -39.16 3.85
N TRP A 105 -5.48 -39.98 2.80
CA TRP A 105 -5.62 -41.44 2.90
C TRP A 105 -4.33 -42.13 2.43
#